data_AF-F9DJQ1-F1
#
_entry.id   AF-F9DJQ1-F1
#
_cell.length_a   1.000
_cell.length_b   1.000
_cell.length_c   1.000
_cell.angle_alpha   90.00
_cell.angle_beta   90.00
_cell.angle_gamma   90.00
#
_symmetry.space_group_name_H-M   'P 1'
#
loop_
_entity.id
_entity.type
_entity.pdbx_description
1 polymer ?
#
loop_
_entity_poly.entity_id
_entity_poly.type
_entity_poly.pdbx_seq_one_letter_code
_entity_poly.pdbx_strand_id
1 'polypeptide(L)'
;MEHDELIKLIFKEYQMADKDKYTNLFLSSLSTHRLEWRSGLPVLAIMQSFPFHHFQSQSLPPNFKCLSEEDQHFVIKRMPCVICSNYKEAFADSNNQDSNNIGGLTDYTLDTFYQYLKSTNAMENVLPNEDDINIFLQMLRYIQEIDYNTTIKRGITSLISKIKEFETNLFELQLLLETLGYCSILETKEHKGLLHQYTNLSIAPKKRHNSDWHYPVDFWTGKDGINKKALDYWFGCYLSATE
;
A
#
# COMPACT_ATOMS: atom_id res chain seq x y z
N MET A 1 -10.60 13.12 -14.81
CA MET A 1 -11.18 13.61 -13.55
C MET A 1 -10.16 14.53 -12.91
N GLU A 2 -10.59 15.66 -12.37
CA GLU A 2 -9.65 16.62 -11.76
C GLU A 2 -9.19 16.13 -10.38
N HIS A 3 -7.95 16.46 -10.02
CA HIS A 3 -7.31 16.12 -8.75
C HIS A 3 -8.22 16.34 -7.54
N ASP A 4 -8.76 17.55 -7.39
CA ASP A 4 -9.56 17.94 -6.22
C ASP A 4 -10.90 17.21 -6.14
N GLU A 5 -11.48 16.86 -7.29
CA GLU A 5 -12.70 16.05 -7.34
C GLU A 5 -12.41 14.63 -6.87
N LEU A 6 -11.28 14.08 -7.32
CA LEU A 6 -10.86 12.73 -6.96
C LEU A 6 -10.50 12.62 -5.47
N ILE A 7 -9.83 13.63 -4.89
CA ILE A 7 -9.63 13.72 -3.44
C ILE A 7 -10.97 13.64 -2.69
N LYS A 8 -11.99 14.41 -3.11
CA LYS A 8 -13.30 14.36 -2.45
C LYS A 8 -13.95 12.98 -2.53
N LEU A 9 -13.83 12.32 -3.68
CA LEU A 9 -14.37 10.96 -3.86
C LEU A 9 -13.63 9.93 -3.01
N ILE A 10 -12.30 9.97 -2.97
CA ILE A 10 -11.48 9.10 -2.12
C ILE A 10 -11.89 9.24 -0.65
N PHE A 11 -12.03 10.47 -0.16
CA PHE A 11 -12.41 10.70 1.24
C PHE A 11 -13.84 10.25 1.53
N LYS A 12 -14.75 10.35 0.57
CA LYS A 12 -16.10 9.79 0.69
C LYS A 12 -16.06 8.27 0.82
N GLU A 13 -15.30 7.58 -0.04
CA GLU A 13 -15.14 6.13 0.03
C GLU A 13 -14.42 5.69 1.32
N TYR A 14 -13.39 6.43 1.74
CA TYR A 14 -12.68 6.16 2.99
C TYR A 14 -13.58 6.28 4.22
N GLN A 15 -14.48 7.27 4.26
CA GLN A 15 -15.48 7.40 5.34
C GLN A 15 -16.45 6.21 5.43
N MET A 16 -16.64 5.49 4.33
CA MET A 16 -17.48 4.30 4.27
C MET A 16 -16.69 3.00 4.54
N ALA A 17 -15.36 3.07 4.59
CA ALA A 17 -14.51 1.90 4.73
C ALA A 17 -14.61 1.31 6.14
N ASP A 18 -14.86 0.00 6.18
CA ASP A 18 -14.88 -0.78 7.41
C ASP A 18 -13.55 -1.51 7.57
N LYS A 19 -12.78 -1.13 8.59
CA LYS A 19 -11.46 -1.72 8.87
C LYS A 19 -11.54 -3.24 9.00
N ASP A 20 -12.53 -3.76 9.71
CA ASP A 20 -12.64 -5.18 9.98
C ASP A 20 -12.89 -5.92 8.67
N LYS A 21 -13.83 -5.45 7.84
CA LYS A 21 -14.05 -6.00 6.50
C LYS A 21 -12.78 -6.05 5.65
N TYR A 22 -11.98 -4.99 5.64
CA TYR A 22 -10.73 -4.94 4.87
C TYR A 22 -9.70 -5.94 5.37
N THR A 23 -9.60 -6.13 6.68
CA THR A 23 -8.70 -7.12 7.29
C THR A 23 -9.20 -8.54 7.06
N ASN A 24 -10.51 -8.76 7.06
CA ASN A 24 -11.10 -10.06 6.79
C ASN A 24 -10.82 -10.49 5.35
N LEU A 25 -11.12 -9.62 4.38
CA LEU A 25 -10.84 -9.86 2.97
C LEU A 25 -9.35 -10.09 2.72
N PHE A 26 -8.47 -9.33 3.38
CA PHE A 26 -7.03 -9.55 3.29
C PHE A 26 -6.64 -10.96 3.74
N LEU A 27 -7.12 -11.42 4.90
CA LEU A 27 -6.82 -12.75 5.43
C LEU A 27 -7.47 -13.85 4.58
N SER A 28 -8.75 -13.71 4.22
CA SER A 28 -9.49 -14.66 3.38
C SER A 28 -8.88 -14.86 1.99
N SER A 29 -8.07 -13.91 1.51
CA SER A 29 -7.34 -14.06 0.24
C SER A 29 -6.21 -15.08 0.29
N LEU A 30 -5.73 -15.46 1.48
CA LEU A 30 -4.50 -16.23 1.66
C LEU A 30 -4.67 -17.68 1.22
N SER A 31 -5.73 -18.36 1.65
CA SER A 31 -6.03 -19.74 1.21
C SER A 31 -6.77 -19.79 -0.14
N THR A 32 -7.45 -18.72 -0.53
CA THR A 32 -8.33 -18.71 -1.72
C THR A 32 -7.66 -18.17 -2.98
N HIS A 33 -6.47 -17.57 -2.86
CA HIS A 33 -5.76 -16.86 -3.92
C HIS A 33 -6.57 -15.71 -4.58
N ARG A 34 -7.59 -15.19 -3.89
CA ARG A 34 -8.40 -14.05 -4.37
C ARG A 34 -7.64 -12.74 -4.17
N LEU A 35 -6.73 -12.44 -5.09
CA LEU A 35 -5.83 -11.29 -5.03
C LEU A 35 -6.58 -9.96 -4.85
N GLU A 36 -7.72 -9.81 -5.49
CA GLU A 36 -8.54 -8.61 -5.40
C GLU A 36 -9.07 -8.35 -3.98
N TRP A 37 -9.21 -9.38 -3.14
CA TRP A 37 -9.68 -9.24 -1.76
C TRP A 37 -8.63 -8.56 -0.87
N ARG A 38 -7.33 -8.75 -1.12
CA ARG A 38 -6.27 -8.14 -0.31
C ARG A 38 -5.81 -6.76 -0.78
N SER A 39 -6.16 -6.35 -1.99
CA SER A 39 -5.67 -5.09 -2.58
C SER A 39 -6.23 -3.81 -1.94
N GLY A 40 -7.34 -3.88 -1.21
CA GLY A 40 -7.94 -2.73 -0.53
C GLY A 40 -7.18 -2.27 0.73
N LEU A 41 -6.63 -3.22 1.50
CA LEU A 41 -5.94 -2.95 2.77
C LEU A 41 -4.77 -1.96 2.66
N PRO A 42 -3.84 -2.05 1.68
CA PRO A 42 -2.74 -1.10 1.58
C PRO A 42 -3.24 0.34 1.36
N VAL A 43 -4.31 0.54 0.59
CA VAL A 43 -4.91 1.87 0.41
C VAL A 43 -5.56 2.35 1.71
N LEU A 44 -6.27 1.47 2.42
CA LEU A 44 -6.83 1.83 3.72
C LEU A 44 -5.76 2.27 4.70
N ALA A 45 -4.61 1.58 4.72
CA ALA A 45 -3.47 1.93 5.56
C ALA A 45 -2.87 3.30 5.18
N ILE A 46 -2.75 3.61 3.89
CA ILE A 46 -2.31 4.94 3.41
C ILE A 46 -3.29 6.03 3.86
N MET A 47 -4.59 5.80 3.67
CA MET A 47 -5.62 6.80 3.90
C MET A 47 -5.79 7.21 5.36
N GLN A 48 -5.34 6.40 6.33
CA GLN A 48 -5.39 6.76 7.75
C GLN A 48 -4.59 8.01 8.10
N SER A 49 -3.53 8.30 7.34
CA SER A 49 -2.73 9.51 7.54
C SER A 49 -2.76 10.46 6.34
N PHE A 50 -3.23 10.02 5.18
CA PHE A 50 -3.31 10.83 3.97
C PHE A 50 -4.12 12.13 4.20
N PRO A 51 -3.57 13.32 3.88
CA PRO A 51 -4.24 14.58 4.17
C PRO A 51 -5.33 14.90 3.15
N PHE A 52 -6.46 15.44 3.62
CA PHE A 52 -7.39 16.12 2.73
C PHE A 52 -6.75 17.42 2.25
N HIS A 53 -6.62 17.60 0.94
CA HIS A 53 -5.93 18.76 0.37
C HIS A 53 -6.47 19.14 -1.01
N HIS A 54 -6.18 20.38 -1.40
CA HIS A 54 -6.35 20.87 -2.76
C HIS A 54 -5.04 20.74 -3.53
N PHE A 55 -5.12 20.71 -4.85
CA PHE A 55 -3.95 20.70 -5.72
C PHE A 55 -3.04 21.89 -5.40
N GLN A 56 -1.80 21.59 -5.06
CA GLN A 56 -0.78 22.59 -4.76
C GLN A 56 0.45 22.27 -5.59
N SER A 57 0.96 23.25 -6.32
CA SER A 57 2.15 23.10 -7.15
C SER A 57 3.27 24.01 -6.70
N GLN A 58 4.50 23.68 -7.08
CA GLN A 58 5.63 24.56 -6.83
C GLN A 58 5.47 25.88 -7.57
N SER A 59 6.05 26.95 -7.02
CA SER A 59 6.09 28.22 -7.72
C SER A 59 6.85 28.08 -9.04
N LEU A 60 6.23 28.53 -10.12
CA LEU A 60 6.84 28.51 -11.44
C LEU A 60 7.98 29.54 -11.51
N PRO A 61 9.07 29.24 -12.23
CA PRO A 61 10.21 30.14 -12.32
C PRO A 61 9.84 31.43 -13.09
N PRO A 62 10.53 32.57 -12.86
CA PRO A 62 10.14 33.86 -13.46
C PRO A 62 10.06 33.87 -14.99
N ASN A 63 10.92 33.10 -15.65
CA ASN A 63 10.95 32.95 -17.10
C ASN A 63 9.77 32.13 -17.67
N PHE A 64 8.95 31.50 -16.83
CA PHE A 64 7.76 30.77 -17.26
C PHE A 64 6.80 31.64 -18.09
N LYS A 65 6.66 32.92 -17.73
CA LYS A 65 5.80 33.88 -18.45
C LYS A 65 6.28 34.20 -19.87
N CYS A 66 7.54 33.88 -20.19
CA CYS A 66 8.12 34.09 -21.50
C CYS A 66 7.88 32.91 -22.46
N LEU A 67 7.32 31.80 -21.96
CA LEU A 67 6.96 30.64 -22.77
C LEU A 67 5.69 30.92 -23.59
N SER A 68 5.53 30.22 -24.71
CA SER A 68 4.28 30.24 -25.47
C SER A 68 3.10 29.72 -24.62
N GLU A 69 1.87 30.09 -24.94
CA GLU A 69 0.69 29.57 -24.21
C GLU A 69 0.63 28.03 -24.24
N GLU A 70 1.03 27.42 -25.36
CA GLU A 70 1.12 25.97 -25.53
C GLU A 70 2.14 25.35 -24.57
N ASP A 71 3.35 25.91 -24.49
CA ASP A 71 4.39 25.45 -23.58
C ASP A 71 4.01 25.66 -22.11
N GLN A 72 3.35 26.79 -21.79
CA GLN A 72 2.85 27.04 -20.44
C GLN A 72 1.82 25.99 -20.03
N HIS A 73 0.88 25.68 -20.91
CA HIS A 73 -0.12 24.65 -20.68
C HIS A 73 0.51 23.26 -20.53
N PHE A 74 1.49 22.92 -21.38
CA PHE A 74 2.22 21.66 -21.31
C PHE A 74 2.92 21.44 -19.97
N VAL A 75 3.57 22.48 -19.44
CA VAL A 75 4.27 22.45 -18.15
C VAL A 75 3.28 22.33 -16.99
N ILE A 76 2.23 23.16 -16.97
CA ILE A 76 1.21 23.14 -15.90
C ILE A 76 0.57 21.76 -15.79
N LYS A 77 0.25 21.14 -16.93
CA LYS A 77 -0.36 19.80 -16.98
C LYS A 77 0.51 18.71 -16.38
N ARG A 78 1.84 18.84 -16.45
CA ARG A 78 2.83 17.88 -15.93
C ARG A 78 3.40 18.25 -14.57
N MET A 79 2.89 19.30 -13.94
CA MET A 79 3.37 19.68 -12.63
C MET A 79 2.67 18.83 -11.56
N PRO A 80 3.41 18.03 -10.79
CA PRO A 80 2.81 17.19 -9.77
C PRO A 80 2.42 18.02 -8.54
N CYS A 81 1.41 17.54 -7.82
CA CYS A 81 1.02 18.08 -6.52
C CYS A 81 2.17 17.90 -5.53
N VAL A 82 2.52 18.95 -4.79
CA VAL A 82 3.62 18.90 -3.80
C VAL A 82 3.31 18.01 -2.60
N ILE A 83 2.03 17.71 -2.36
CA ILE A 83 1.58 16.88 -1.24
C ILE A 83 1.60 15.40 -1.62
N CYS A 84 0.95 15.03 -2.73
CA CYS A 84 0.70 13.64 -3.09
C CYS A 84 1.35 13.19 -4.42
N SER A 85 2.12 14.07 -5.06
CA SER A 85 2.81 13.82 -6.33
C SER A 85 1.92 13.44 -7.53
N ASN A 86 0.59 13.57 -7.41
CA ASN A 86 -0.34 13.35 -8.50
C ASN A 86 -0.55 14.62 -9.33
N TYR A 87 -0.92 14.45 -10.60
CA TYR A 87 -1.13 15.57 -11.52
C TYR A 87 -2.50 16.22 -11.32
N LYS A 88 -2.63 17.48 -11.76
CA LYS A 88 -3.88 18.24 -11.68
C LYS A 88 -5.01 17.55 -12.45
N GLU A 89 -4.69 17.09 -13.65
CA GLU A 89 -5.60 16.33 -14.50
C GLU A 89 -5.10 14.89 -14.55
N ALA A 90 -5.98 13.92 -14.26
CA ALA A 90 -5.63 12.52 -14.47
C ALA A 90 -5.33 12.29 -15.97
N PHE A 91 -4.14 11.78 -16.28
CA PHE A 91 -3.89 11.22 -17.60
C PHE A 91 -4.75 9.97 -17.71
N ALA A 92 -5.72 9.97 -18.62
CA ALA A 92 -6.52 8.79 -18.89
C ALA A 92 -5.64 7.75 -19.59
N ASP A 93 -4.84 7.01 -18.82
CA ASP A 93 -4.27 5.76 -19.32
C ASP A 93 -5.39 4.73 -19.32
N SER A 94 -5.96 4.51 -20.51
CA SER A 94 -7.10 3.66 -20.78
C SER A 94 -6.87 2.16 -20.53
N ASN A 95 -5.78 1.78 -19.85
CA ASN A 95 -5.33 0.39 -19.72
C ASN A 95 -5.35 -0.15 -18.28
N ASN A 96 -5.78 0.64 -17.28
CA ASN A 96 -5.76 0.21 -15.86
C ASN A 96 -6.93 -0.71 -15.44
N GLN A 97 -7.63 -1.36 -16.39
CA GLN A 97 -8.71 -2.30 -16.07
C GLN A 97 -8.23 -3.57 -15.36
N ASP A 98 -6.94 -3.92 -15.42
CA ASP A 98 -6.38 -5.15 -14.82
C ASP A 98 -5.60 -4.94 -13.51
N SER A 99 -5.49 -3.71 -13.00
CA SER A 99 -4.73 -3.45 -11.76
C SER A 99 -5.30 -4.16 -10.54
N ASN A 100 -6.61 -4.46 -10.53
CA ASN A 100 -7.29 -5.04 -9.36
C ASN A 100 -6.88 -6.48 -9.01
N ASN A 101 -6.12 -7.18 -9.87
CA ASN A 101 -5.82 -8.61 -9.71
C ASN A 101 -4.34 -8.92 -9.47
N ILE A 102 -3.62 -8.05 -8.75
CA ILE A 102 -2.20 -8.28 -8.40
C ILE A 102 -1.96 -8.47 -6.89
N GLY A 103 -2.95 -8.15 -6.06
CA GLY A 103 -2.90 -8.39 -4.62
C GLY A 103 -2.12 -7.36 -3.81
N GLY A 104 -2.02 -6.12 -4.31
CA GLY A 104 -1.42 -4.97 -3.64
C GLY A 104 -1.24 -3.75 -4.57
N LEU A 105 -0.32 -2.85 -4.22
CA LEU A 105 -0.11 -1.58 -4.94
C LEU A 105 1.13 -1.59 -5.84
N THR A 106 0.95 -1.23 -7.11
CA THR A 106 2.05 -0.97 -8.07
C THR A 106 2.31 0.50 -8.34
N ASP A 107 1.35 1.36 -8.00
CA ASP A 107 1.46 2.80 -8.09
C ASP A 107 0.71 3.47 -6.93
N TYR A 108 0.87 4.78 -6.82
CA TYR A 108 0.28 5.61 -5.78
C TYR A 108 -0.59 6.72 -6.39
N THR A 109 -1.26 6.40 -7.50
CA THR A 109 -2.14 7.38 -8.14
C THR A 109 -3.43 7.55 -7.35
N LEU A 110 -4.01 8.74 -7.40
CA LEU A 110 -5.32 9.00 -6.77
C LEU A 110 -6.41 8.10 -7.38
N ASP A 111 -6.33 7.79 -8.67
CA ASP A 111 -7.28 6.89 -9.33
C ASP A 111 -7.20 5.49 -8.74
N THR A 112 -5.99 4.95 -8.57
CA THR A 112 -5.76 3.66 -7.91
C THR A 112 -6.36 3.65 -6.50
N PHE A 113 -6.16 4.71 -5.71
CA PHE A 113 -6.74 4.78 -4.37
C PHE A 113 -8.27 4.79 -4.39
N TYR A 114 -8.87 5.58 -5.27
CA TYR A 114 -10.33 5.63 -5.42
C TYR A 114 -10.90 4.28 -5.86
N GLN A 115 -10.31 3.63 -6.87
CA GLN A 115 -10.80 2.36 -7.39
C GLN A 115 -10.73 1.25 -6.34
N TYR A 116 -9.62 1.14 -5.60
CA TYR A 116 -9.51 0.13 -4.56
C TYR A 116 -10.48 0.35 -3.41
N LEU A 117 -10.62 1.58 -2.91
CA LEU A 117 -11.59 1.86 -1.85
C LEU A 117 -13.02 1.54 -2.32
N LYS A 118 -13.40 2.04 -3.50
CA LYS A 118 -14.73 1.82 -4.07
C LYS A 118 -15.02 0.34 -4.30
N SER A 119 -14.09 -0.40 -4.90
CA SER A 119 -14.24 -1.83 -5.17
C SER A 119 -14.35 -2.63 -3.88
N THR A 120 -13.45 -2.41 -2.92
CA THR A 120 -13.50 -3.13 -1.64
C THR A 120 -14.75 -2.77 -0.83
N ASN A 121 -15.19 -1.50 -0.83
CA ASN A 121 -16.46 -1.09 -0.21
C ASN A 121 -17.67 -1.82 -0.82
N ALA A 122 -17.66 -2.09 -2.12
CA ALA A 122 -18.73 -2.82 -2.81
C ALA A 122 -18.70 -4.34 -2.61
N MET A 123 -17.58 -4.93 -2.19
CA MET A 123 -17.47 -6.38 -1.95
C MET A 123 -18.33 -6.82 -0.75
N GLU A 124 -18.71 -8.10 -0.72
CA GLU A 124 -19.25 -8.68 0.51
C GLU A 124 -18.12 -8.86 1.55
N ASN A 125 -18.48 -8.79 2.83
CA ASN A 125 -17.54 -9.13 3.88
C ASN A 125 -17.41 -10.66 3.96
N VAL A 126 -16.21 -11.19 3.77
CA VAL A 126 -15.90 -12.61 3.87
C VAL A 126 -14.98 -12.80 5.08
N LEU A 127 -15.38 -13.65 6.02
CA LEU A 127 -14.58 -13.94 7.21
C LEU A 127 -13.46 -14.94 6.89
N PRO A 128 -12.25 -14.79 7.46
CA PRO A 128 -11.18 -15.75 7.27
C PRO A 128 -11.51 -17.09 7.95
N ASN A 129 -11.10 -18.18 7.31
CA ASN A 129 -11.19 -19.53 7.86
C ASN A 129 -9.90 -19.92 8.62
N GLU A 130 -9.85 -21.13 9.17
CA GLU A 130 -8.68 -21.61 9.93
C GLU A 130 -7.40 -21.67 9.08
N ASP A 131 -7.50 -22.04 7.79
CA ASP A 131 -6.35 -22.10 6.88
C ASP A 131 -5.77 -20.70 6.62
N ASP A 132 -6.61 -19.70 6.42
CA ASP A 132 -6.20 -18.30 6.26
C ASP A 132 -5.39 -17.81 7.46
N ILE A 133 -5.90 -18.07 8.66
CA ILE A 133 -5.23 -17.68 9.91
C ILE A 133 -3.91 -18.44 10.07
N ASN A 134 -3.90 -19.74 9.79
CA ASN A 134 -2.69 -20.55 9.90
C ASN A 134 -1.61 -20.11 8.88
N ILE A 135 -1.97 -19.81 7.64
CA ILE A 135 -1.05 -19.26 6.64
C ILE A 135 -0.46 -17.93 7.14
N PHE A 136 -1.30 -17.04 7.66
CA PHE A 136 -0.86 -15.74 8.17
C PHE A 136 0.10 -15.90 9.36
N LEU A 137 -0.23 -16.73 10.34
CA LEU A 137 0.62 -16.99 11.51
C LEU A 137 1.97 -17.61 11.12
N GLN A 138 1.97 -18.57 10.19
CA GLN A 138 3.22 -19.15 9.67
C GLN A 138 4.07 -18.10 8.96
N MET A 139 3.46 -17.21 8.18
CA MET A 139 4.15 -16.10 7.52
C MET A 139 4.80 -15.16 8.55
N LEU A 140 4.06 -14.74 9.59
CA LEU A 140 4.60 -13.90 10.66
C LEU A 140 5.76 -14.58 11.39
N ARG A 141 5.63 -15.88 11.70
CA ARG A 141 6.71 -16.68 12.31
C ARG A 141 7.97 -16.67 11.44
N TYR A 142 7.84 -16.95 10.15
CA TYR A 142 9.00 -16.97 9.25
C TYR A 142 9.64 -15.59 9.07
N ILE A 143 8.85 -14.52 9.08
CA ILE A 143 9.39 -13.15 9.08
C ILE A 143 10.22 -12.89 10.35
N GLN A 144 9.75 -13.34 11.52
CA GLN A 144 10.49 -13.20 12.78
C GLN A 144 11.77 -14.02 12.83
N GLU A 145 11.83 -15.14 12.11
CA GLU A 145 13.01 -16.01 12.00
C GLU A 145 14.06 -15.51 11.00
N ILE A 146 13.79 -14.43 10.25
CA ILE A 146 14.77 -13.86 9.32
C ILE A 146 16.00 -13.40 10.11
N ASP A 147 17.19 -13.82 9.68
CA ASP A 147 18.45 -13.46 10.33
C ASP A 147 18.58 -11.94 10.54
N TYR A 148 19.18 -11.57 11.67
CA TYR A 148 19.29 -10.19 12.17
C TYR A 148 19.70 -9.15 11.11
N ASN A 149 20.70 -9.44 10.29
CA ASN A 149 21.21 -8.52 9.25
C ASN A 149 20.65 -8.78 7.85
N THR A 150 19.76 -9.74 7.70
CA THR A 150 19.19 -10.13 6.41
C THR A 150 18.02 -9.22 6.06
N THR A 151 18.00 -8.73 4.82
CA THR A 151 16.90 -7.94 4.30
C THR A 151 15.68 -8.81 4.03
N ILE A 152 14.49 -8.21 4.10
CA ILE A 152 13.24 -8.90 3.78
C ILE A 152 13.29 -9.62 2.42
N LYS A 153 13.74 -8.93 1.34
CA LYS A 153 13.93 -9.49 -0.01
C LYS A 153 14.71 -10.82 -0.03
N ARG A 154 15.75 -10.93 0.79
CA ARG A 154 16.59 -12.13 0.87
C ARG A 154 16.00 -13.21 1.77
N GLY A 155 15.38 -12.82 2.90
CA GLY A 155 14.81 -13.77 3.86
C GLY A 155 13.59 -14.51 3.32
N ILE A 156 12.78 -13.84 2.51
CA ILE A 156 11.46 -14.35 2.10
C ILE A 156 11.51 -15.30 0.90
N THR A 157 12.62 -15.40 0.17
CA THR A 157 12.71 -16.31 -0.99
C THR A 157 12.47 -17.76 -0.58
N SER A 158 12.77 -18.10 0.68
CA SER A 158 12.48 -19.42 1.26
C SER A 158 11.05 -19.57 1.78
N LEU A 159 10.27 -18.49 1.90
CA LEU A 159 8.94 -18.50 2.51
C LEU A 159 7.92 -19.22 1.60
N ILE A 160 7.98 -18.96 0.29
CA ILE A 160 7.11 -19.59 -0.71
C ILE A 160 7.20 -21.11 -0.66
N SER A 161 8.40 -21.67 -0.47
CA SER A 161 8.57 -23.13 -0.39
C SER A 161 8.21 -23.72 0.98
N LYS A 162 8.05 -22.89 2.01
CA LYS A 162 7.81 -23.32 3.40
C LYS A 162 6.33 -23.38 3.78
N ILE A 163 5.46 -22.61 3.12
CA ILE A 163 4.00 -22.64 3.36
C ILE A 163 3.33 -23.27 2.15
N LYS A 164 3.09 -24.58 2.19
CA LYS A 164 2.65 -25.36 1.03
C LYS A 164 1.24 -25.00 0.57
N GLU A 165 0.39 -24.64 1.52
CA GLU A 165 -1.02 -24.29 1.32
C GLU A 165 -1.19 -22.86 0.79
N PHE A 166 -0.11 -22.06 0.74
CA PHE A 166 -0.14 -20.69 0.27
C PHE A 166 0.32 -20.59 -1.19
N GLU A 167 -0.65 -20.62 -2.10
CA GLU A 167 -0.39 -20.37 -3.53
C GLU A 167 0.03 -18.91 -3.72
N THR A 168 1.29 -18.68 -4.06
CA THR A 168 1.80 -17.35 -4.37
C THR A 168 3.08 -17.38 -5.19
N ASN A 169 3.43 -16.26 -5.81
CA ASN A 169 4.73 -16.02 -6.42
C ASN A 169 5.50 -14.89 -5.71
N LEU A 170 6.77 -14.67 -6.09
CA LEU A 170 7.63 -13.67 -5.44
C LEU A 170 7.09 -12.24 -5.55
N PHE A 171 6.44 -11.90 -6.66
CA PHE A 171 5.89 -10.56 -6.88
C PHE A 171 4.67 -10.31 -5.99
N GLU A 172 3.74 -11.26 -5.96
CA GLU A 172 2.59 -11.24 -5.06
C GLU A 172 2.98 -11.19 -3.57
N LEU A 173 3.97 -12.01 -3.17
CA LEU A 173 4.49 -11.99 -1.81
C LEU A 173 5.15 -10.66 -1.48
N GLN A 174 5.86 -10.04 -2.44
CA GLN A 174 6.40 -8.70 -2.25
C GLN A 174 5.29 -7.69 -1.96
N LEU A 175 4.24 -7.64 -2.78
CA LEU A 175 3.12 -6.71 -2.61
C LEU A 175 2.39 -6.91 -1.27
N LEU A 176 2.24 -8.17 -0.84
CA LEU A 176 1.67 -8.51 0.47
C LEU A 176 2.54 -7.98 1.60
N LEU A 177 3.86 -8.15 1.54
CA LEU A 177 4.76 -7.67 2.58
C LEU A 177 4.88 -6.15 2.59
N GLU A 178 4.85 -5.50 1.43
CA GLU A 178 4.75 -4.03 1.33
C GLU A 178 3.46 -3.52 1.98
N THR A 179 2.35 -4.24 1.81
CA THR A 179 1.10 -3.97 2.55
C THR A 179 1.31 -4.00 4.06
N LEU A 180 2.01 -5.01 4.59
CA LEU A 180 2.37 -5.05 6.02
C LEU A 180 3.26 -3.87 6.44
N GLY A 181 4.10 -3.36 5.54
CA GLY A 181 4.86 -2.13 5.75
C GLY A 181 3.99 -0.88 5.82
N TYR A 182 3.04 -0.72 4.90
CA TYR A 182 2.08 0.38 4.93
C TYR A 182 1.25 0.34 6.22
N CYS A 183 0.84 -0.86 6.65
CA CYS A 183 0.20 -1.13 7.94
C CYS A 183 1.10 -0.87 9.17
N SER A 184 2.36 -0.46 8.99
CA SER A 184 3.35 -0.22 10.07
C SER A 184 3.73 -1.45 10.88
N ILE A 185 3.45 -2.65 10.35
CA ILE A 185 3.81 -3.94 10.95
C ILE A 185 5.29 -4.24 10.66
N LEU A 186 5.72 -3.99 9.42
CA LEU A 186 7.11 -4.11 8.96
C LEU A 186 7.72 -2.73 8.75
N GLU A 187 8.24 -2.14 9.82
CA GLU A 187 8.86 -0.82 9.81
C GLU A 187 10.19 -0.82 10.56
N THR A 188 10.98 0.24 10.41
CA THR A 188 12.20 0.43 11.20
C THR A 188 12.00 1.54 12.24
N LYS A 189 13.02 1.83 13.05
CA LYS A 189 12.99 2.99 13.94
C LYS A 189 12.94 4.31 13.18
N GLU A 190 13.65 4.39 12.05
CA GLU A 190 13.83 5.62 11.26
C GLU A 190 12.81 5.75 10.11
N HIS A 191 12.40 4.61 9.55
CA HIS A 191 11.48 4.51 8.42
C HIS A 191 10.18 3.88 8.91
N LYS A 192 9.24 4.74 9.31
CA LYS A 192 7.94 4.40 9.89
C LYS A 192 6.87 4.14 8.84
N GLY A 193 5.98 3.19 9.09
CA GLY A 193 4.80 2.98 8.27
C GLY A 193 3.74 4.08 8.45
N LEU A 194 2.58 3.90 7.84
CA LEU A 194 1.59 4.97 7.65
C LEU A 194 0.58 5.13 8.79
N LEU A 195 0.69 4.32 9.86
CA LEU A 195 -0.07 4.53 11.11
C LEU A 195 0.43 5.76 11.89
N HIS A 196 1.67 6.19 11.66
CA HIS A 196 2.29 7.26 12.45
C HIS A 196 2.15 8.63 11.81
N GLN A 197 2.39 8.70 10.50
CA GLN A 197 2.34 9.94 9.72
C GLN A 197 2.19 9.63 8.23
N TYR A 198 1.70 10.62 7.48
CA TYR A 198 1.69 10.53 6.03
C TYR A 198 3.10 10.65 5.47
N THR A 199 3.47 9.69 4.63
CA THR A 199 4.68 9.74 3.82
C THR A 199 4.24 9.61 2.37
N ASN A 200 4.59 10.59 1.52
CA ASN A 200 4.31 10.51 0.10
C ASN A 200 5.18 9.42 -0.54
N LEU A 201 4.57 8.26 -0.80
CA LEU A 201 5.25 7.05 -1.27
C LEU A 201 5.86 7.21 -2.67
N SER A 202 5.35 8.12 -3.51
CA SER A 202 5.90 8.39 -4.85
C SER A 202 7.30 9.00 -4.81
N ILE A 203 7.65 9.67 -3.72
CA ILE A 203 8.95 10.34 -3.52
C ILE A 203 9.64 9.89 -2.22
N ALA A 204 9.15 8.83 -1.59
CA ALA A 204 9.73 8.30 -0.37
C ALA A 204 11.17 7.84 -0.63
N PRO A 205 12.05 7.93 0.38
CA PRO A 205 13.44 7.50 0.21
C PRO A 205 13.49 6.01 -0.14
N LYS A 206 14.48 5.63 -0.93
CA LYS A 206 14.82 4.24 -1.24
C LYS A 206 16.16 3.90 -0.62
N LYS A 207 16.34 2.67 -0.16
CA LYS A 207 17.61 2.17 0.39
C LYS A 207 18.72 2.19 -0.66
N ARG A 208 18.36 1.92 -1.91
CA ARG A 208 19.22 2.00 -3.09
C ARG A 208 18.42 2.56 -4.25
N HIS A 209 19.10 3.27 -5.16
CA HIS A 209 18.47 3.88 -6.33
C HIS A 209 17.70 2.87 -7.21
N ASN A 210 18.14 1.61 -7.23
CA ASN A 210 17.57 0.50 -8.00
C ASN A 210 16.83 -0.52 -7.13
N SER A 211 16.35 -0.13 -5.94
CA SER A 211 15.52 -1.05 -5.16
C SER A 211 14.13 -1.14 -5.79
N ASP A 212 13.68 -2.38 -5.96
CA ASP A 212 12.35 -2.72 -6.43
C ASP A 212 11.32 -2.76 -5.29
N TRP A 213 11.78 -2.62 -4.04
CA TRP A 213 10.93 -2.65 -2.84
C TRP A 213 10.52 -1.24 -2.43
N HIS A 214 9.30 -1.12 -1.94
CA HIS A 214 8.76 0.16 -1.51
C HIS A 214 8.99 0.46 -0.03
N TYR A 215 8.96 1.75 0.30
CA TYR A 215 9.01 2.25 1.66
C TYR A 215 7.77 1.75 2.47
N PRO A 216 7.91 1.39 3.76
CA PRO A 216 9.14 1.37 4.55
C PRO A 216 9.93 0.05 4.46
N VAL A 217 9.35 -0.99 3.85
CA VAL A 217 9.86 -2.36 3.86
C VAL A 217 11.23 -2.50 3.23
N ASP A 218 11.56 -1.66 2.23
CA ASP A 218 12.89 -1.62 1.61
C ASP A 218 14.04 -1.46 2.62
N PHE A 219 13.78 -0.77 3.75
CA PHE A 219 14.77 -0.55 4.81
C PHE A 219 14.83 -1.66 5.85
N TRP A 220 13.77 -2.47 5.95
CA TRP A 220 13.59 -3.47 6.99
C TRP A 220 14.60 -4.62 6.90
N THR A 221 15.06 -5.08 8.06
CA THR A 221 15.91 -6.25 8.25
C THR A 221 15.42 -7.07 9.44
N GLY A 222 15.88 -8.32 9.57
CA GLY A 222 15.47 -9.23 10.66
C GLY A 222 15.58 -8.61 12.07
N LYS A 223 16.55 -7.73 12.30
CA LYS A 223 16.73 -7.00 13.58
C LYS A 223 15.53 -6.14 13.98
N ASP A 224 14.78 -5.64 13.01
CA ASP A 224 13.72 -4.66 13.22
C ASP A 224 12.45 -5.36 13.75
N GLY A 225 12.30 -6.65 13.44
CA GLY A 225 11.21 -7.50 13.95
C GLY A 225 9.83 -7.03 13.51
N ILE A 226 8.80 -7.50 14.21
CA ILE A 226 7.40 -7.16 13.95
C ILE A 226 6.92 -6.15 14.99
N ASN A 227 6.30 -5.06 14.52
CA ASN A 227 5.62 -4.11 15.40
C ASN A 227 4.30 -4.71 15.91
N LYS A 228 4.35 -5.29 17.12
CA LYS A 228 3.20 -5.96 17.75
C LYS A 228 1.99 -5.04 17.95
N LYS A 229 2.19 -3.75 18.20
CA LYS A 229 1.08 -2.80 18.38
C LYS A 229 0.32 -2.56 17.08
N ALA A 230 1.05 -2.40 15.98
CA ALA A 230 0.44 -2.28 14.66
C ALA A 230 -0.24 -3.59 14.25
N LEU A 231 0.40 -4.72 14.53
CA LEU A 231 -0.16 -6.03 14.26
C LEU A 231 -1.50 -6.25 15.00
N ASP A 232 -1.56 -5.90 16.29
CA ASP A 232 -2.78 -5.98 17.10
C ASP A 232 -3.86 -5.00 16.63
N TYR A 233 -3.49 -3.77 16.26
CA TYR A 233 -4.43 -2.78 15.73
C TYR A 233 -5.17 -3.27 14.47
N TRP A 234 -4.46 -3.97 13.58
CA TRP A 234 -5.04 -4.48 12.33
C TRP A 234 -5.67 -5.86 12.49
N PHE A 235 -5.03 -6.80 13.20
CA PHE A 235 -5.39 -8.22 13.17
C PHE A 235 -5.59 -8.83 14.56
N GLY A 236 -5.64 -8.01 15.63
CA GLY A 236 -5.66 -8.48 17.02
C GLY A 236 -6.80 -9.45 17.34
N CYS A 237 -7.98 -9.26 16.75
CA CYS A 237 -9.14 -10.15 16.91
C CYS A 237 -8.89 -11.59 16.42
N TYR A 238 -7.92 -11.80 15.53
CA TYR A 238 -7.52 -13.12 15.03
C TYR A 238 -6.35 -13.74 15.79
N LEU A 239 -5.51 -12.90 16.41
CA LEU A 239 -4.28 -13.33 17.05
C LEU A 239 -4.49 -13.67 18.54
N SER A 240 -5.47 -13.05 19.18
CA SER A 240 -5.82 -13.27 20.59
C SER A 240 -6.61 -14.57 20.84
N ALA A 241 -6.99 -15.30 19.79
CA ALA A 241 -7.67 -16.59 19.88
C ALA A 241 -6.71 -17.81 19.96
N THR A 242 -5.40 -17.57 20.08
CA THR A 242 -4.36 -18.63 20.06
C THR A 242 -3.48 -18.69 21.32
N GLU A 243 -3.90 -18.07 22.43
CA GLU A 243 -3.32 -18.30 23.76
C GLU A 243 -4.02 -19.44 24.51
#